data_AF-A0AA39KDU2-F1
#
_entry.id   AF-A0AA39KDU2-F1
#
_cell.length_a   1.000
_cell.length_b   1.000
_cell.length_c   1.000
_cell.angle_alpha   90.00
_cell.angle_beta   90.00
_cell.angle_gamma   90.00
#
_symmetry.space_group_name_H-M   'P 1'
#
loop_
_entity.id
_entity.type
_entity.pdbx_description
1 polymer ?
#
loop_
_entity_poly.entity_id
_entity_poly.type
_entity_poly.pdbx_seq_one_letter_code
_entity_poly.pdbx_strand_id
1 'polypeptide(L)'
;MTSFHRSEMLFLYHEPGPKKNAWRPSWQQAMEWDTQSISMDLDVSGSDVDHNKETGTYPYDGWCIESVQVQGLATPVAAPRKGHLIVQTRSWYRRKHRYKISASHQYPIPDGEYSLLLCHTDPDTKETPCVVGKTLPDQTFIKTSVFEVIDWPRDEKNWKSMGAKKLRTILG
;
A
#
# COMPACT_ATOMS: atom_id res chain seq x y z
N MET A 1 -20.52 -3.55 5.21
CA MET A 1 -19.15 -3.58 4.66
C MET A 1 -18.36 -4.66 5.39
N THR A 2 -17.91 -5.69 4.68
CA THR A 2 -17.10 -6.80 5.24
C THR A 2 -15.64 -6.37 5.37
N SER A 3 -14.79 -7.21 5.98
CA SER A 3 -13.33 -6.99 6.01
C SER A 3 -12.76 -6.87 4.59
N PHE A 4 -13.13 -7.80 3.71
CA PHE A 4 -12.72 -7.83 2.31
C PHE A 4 -12.93 -6.49 1.57
N HIS A 5 -14.15 -5.93 1.61
CA HIS A 5 -14.45 -4.66 0.96
C HIS A 5 -13.64 -3.48 1.54
N ARG A 6 -13.24 -3.55 2.81
CA ARG A 6 -12.36 -2.52 3.40
C ARG A 6 -10.94 -2.64 2.87
N SER A 7 -10.44 -3.87 2.73
CA SER A 7 -9.13 -4.10 2.15
C SER A 7 -9.09 -3.67 0.67
N GLU A 8 -10.14 -3.94 -0.09
CA GLU A 8 -10.30 -3.42 -1.46
C GLU A 8 -10.20 -1.88 -1.50
N MET A 9 -10.95 -1.17 -0.63
CA MET A 9 -10.84 0.29 -0.54
C MET A 9 -9.41 0.76 -0.19
N LEU A 10 -8.73 0.03 0.70
CA LEU A 10 -7.38 0.32 1.11
C LEU A 10 -6.38 0.20 -0.06
N PHE A 11 -6.48 -0.85 -0.88
CA PHE A 11 -5.50 -1.15 -1.94
C PHE A 11 -5.86 -0.60 -3.33
N LEU A 12 -7.14 -0.33 -3.62
CA LEU A 12 -7.59 0.10 -4.95
C LEU A 12 -7.82 1.60 -5.05
N TYR A 13 -8.29 2.25 -3.99
CA TYR A 13 -8.57 3.69 -4.04
C TYR A 13 -7.28 4.49 -3.96
N HIS A 14 -6.97 5.33 -4.96
CA HIS A 14 -5.65 5.95 -5.06
C HIS A 14 -5.45 7.19 -4.19
N GLU A 15 -6.52 7.94 -3.91
CA GLU A 15 -6.46 9.18 -3.13
C GLU A 15 -6.57 8.89 -1.62
N PRO A 16 -5.96 9.73 -0.76
CA PRO A 16 -6.26 9.67 0.65
C PRO A 16 -7.68 10.19 0.92
N GLY A 17 -8.33 9.54 1.88
CA GLY A 17 -9.59 10.00 2.43
C GLY A 17 -9.47 11.22 3.34
N PRO A 18 -10.55 11.57 4.04
CA PRO A 18 -10.54 12.59 5.09
C PRO A 18 -9.53 12.24 6.18
N LYS A 19 -8.89 13.23 6.81
CA LYS A 19 -7.77 13.06 7.76
C LYS A 19 -7.90 11.96 8.83
N LYS A 20 -9.10 11.64 9.32
CA LYS A 20 -9.34 10.61 10.35
C LYS A 20 -9.59 9.19 9.77
N ASN A 21 -9.70 9.10 8.45
CA ASN A 21 -9.97 7.88 7.70
C ASN A 21 -9.23 7.96 6.35
N ALA A 22 -7.98 8.42 6.34
CA ALA A 22 -7.20 8.62 5.13
C ALA A 22 -7.05 7.32 4.31
N TRP A 23 -7.15 6.16 4.97
CA TRP A 23 -7.11 4.84 4.35
C TRP A 23 -8.25 4.53 3.36
N ARG A 24 -9.43 5.17 3.50
CA ARG A 24 -10.62 4.90 2.66
C ARG A 24 -11.18 6.16 2.00
N PRO A 25 -11.88 6.04 0.86
CA PRO A 25 -12.54 7.18 0.25
C PRO A 25 -13.61 7.81 1.15
N SER A 26 -13.81 9.12 1.01
CA SER A 26 -15.04 9.79 1.43
C SER A 26 -16.22 9.39 0.53
N TRP A 27 -17.44 9.74 0.92
CA TRP A 27 -18.62 9.46 0.10
C TRP A 27 -18.54 10.14 -1.27
N GLN A 28 -18.14 11.41 -1.31
CA GLN A 28 -17.98 12.15 -2.57
C GLN A 28 -16.94 11.49 -3.46
N GLN A 29 -15.77 11.16 -2.89
CA GLN A 29 -14.71 10.45 -3.59
C GLN A 29 -15.15 9.10 -4.15
N ALA A 30 -15.95 8.33 -3.40
CA ALA A 30 -16.49 7.05 -3.85
C ALA A 30 -17.49 7.21 -5.00
N MET A 31 -18.25 8.31 -5.02
CA MET A 31 -19.19 8.61 -6.10
C MET A 31 -18.49 9.10 -7.38
N GLU A 32 -17.34 9.77 -7.24
CA GLU A 32 -16.51 10.26 -8.34
C GLU A 32 -15.48 9.23 -8.82
N TRP A 33 -15.37 8.10 -8.12
CA TRP A 33 -14.42 7.04 -8.47
C TRP A 33 -14.85 6.34 -9.75
N ASP A 34 -14.07 6.55 -10.82
CA ASP A 34 -14.24 5.80 -12.06
C ASP A 34 -13.89 4.32 -11.83
N THR A 35 -14.93 3.48 -11.85
CA THR A 35 -14.81 2.04 -11.63
C THR A 35 -14.17 1.30 -12.81
N GLN A 36 -14.00 1.95 -13.98
CA GLN A 36 -13.36 1.33 -15.14
C GLN A 36 -11.86 1.07 -14.93
N SER A 37 -11.21 1.73 -13.96
CA SER A 37 -9.82 1.48 -13.59
C SER A 37 -9.64 0.37 -12.54
N ILE A 38 -10.73 -0.20 -12.02
CA ILE A 38 -10.68 -1.25 -11.00
C ILE A 38 -10.54 -2.59 -11.70
N SER A 39 -9.30 -3.08 -11.84
CA SER A 39 -9.09 -4.50 -12.12
C SER A 39 -9.57 -5.29 -10.91
N MET A 40 -10.74 -5.93 -11.04
CA MET A 40 -11.46 -6.61 -9.95
C MET A 40 -10.80 -7.92 -9.49
N ASP A 41 -9.67 -8.32 -10.08
CA ASP A 41 -8.98 -9.56 -9.74
C ASP A 41 -7.92 -9.37 -8.64
N LEU A 42 -8.17 -8.46 -7.69
CA LEU A 42 -7.32 -8.37 -6.50
C LEU A 42 -7.71 -9.46 -5.51
N ASP A 43 -6.97 -10.56 -5.50
CA ASP A 43 -7.05 -11.49 -4.38
C ASP A 43 -6.39 -10.85 -3.16
N VAL A 44 -7.22 -10.36 -2.22
CA VAL A 44 -6.78 -9.77 -0.95
C VAL A 44 -6.64 -10.83 0.15
N SER A 45 -6.50 -12.11 -0.21
CA SER A 45 -6.42 -13.22 0.75
C SER A 45 -5.32 -12.99 1.79
N GLY A 46 -5.70 -13.07 3.08
CA GLY A 46 -4.78 -12.88 4.21
C GLY A 46 -4.34 -11.44 4.48
N SER A 47 -5.01 -10.45 3.87
CA SER A 47 -4.82 -9.01 4.08
C SER A 47 -6.13 -8.37 4.53
N ASP A 48 -6.51 -8.56 5.79
CA ASP A 48 -7.82 -8.15 6.31
C ASP A 48 -7.79 -6.77 6.97
N VAL A 49 -8.82 -5.95 6.72
CA VAL A 49 -9.08 -4.71 7.45
C VAL A 49 -10.31 -4.89 8.32
N ASP A 50 -10.04 -5.11 9.60
CA ASP A 50 -11.06 -5.29 10.62
C ASP A 50 -11.64 -3.96 11.09
N HIS A 51 -12.82 -4.03 11.71
CA HIS A 51 -13.38 -2.90 12.44
C HIS A 51 -13.49 -3.29 13.91
N ASN A 52 -12.60 -2.74 14.74
CA ASN A 52 -12.69 -2.89 16.18
C ASN A 52 -13.76 -1.92 16.72
N LYS A 53 -14.91 -2.48 17.11
CA LYS A 53 -16.05 -1.69 17.60
C LYS A 53 -15.81 -1.05 18.97
N GLU A 54 -14.93 -1.62 19.79
CA GLU A 54 -14.65 -1.12 21.14
C GLU A 54 -13.80 0.15 21.08
N THR A 55 -12.78 0.14 20.23
CA THR A 55 -11.84 1.26 20.08
C THR A 55 -12.22 2.20 18.94
N GLY A 56 -13.12 1.77 18.04
CA GLY A 56 -13.44 2.48 16.79
C GLY A 56 -12.30 2.51 15.78
N THR A 57 -11.32 1.61 15.91
CA THR A 57 -10.12 1.56 15.04
C THR A 57 -10.25 0.54 13.92
N TYR A 58 -9.43 0.73 12.89
CA TYR A 58 -9.37 -0.16 11.72
C TYR A 58 -7.99 -0.81 11.61
N PRO A 59 -7.73 -1.92 12.32
CA PRO A 59 -6.48 -2.63 12.18
C PRO A 59 -6.43 -3.39 10.84
N TYR A 60 -5.31 -3.23 10.15
CA TYR A 60 -4.91 -4.03 9.00
C TYR A 60 -3.98 -5.15 9.44
N ASP A 61 -4.32 -6.39 9.13
CA ASP A 61 -3.52 -7.56 9.43
C ASP A 61 -2.81 -8.03 8.14
N GLY A 62 -1.52 -7.68 8.01
CA GLY A 62 -0.75 -7.99 6.80
C GLY A 62 0.71 -7.59 6.87
N TRP A 63 1.36 -7.49 5.70
CA TRP A 63 2.79 -7.20 5.60
C TRP A 63 3.07 -5.71 5.57
N CYS A 64 4.02 -5.27 6.39
CA CYS A 64 4.44 -3.89 6.50
C CYS A 64 5.97 -3.78 6.40
N ILE A 65 6.45 -2.79 5.66
CA ILE A 65 7.85 -2.33 5.66
C ILE A 65 7.86 -0.91 6.21
N GLU A 66 8.58 -0.71 7.32
CA GLU A 66 8.58 0.55 8.06
C GLU A 66 9.18 1.73 7.28
N SER A 67 10.19 1.46 6.44
CA SER A 67 10.95 2.48 5.72
C SER A 67 11.35 2.00 4.32
N VAL A 68 10.82 2.67 3.31
CA VAL A 68 11.16 2.53 1.89
C VAL A 68 11.29 3.91 1.25
N GLN A 69 12.07 4.03 0.18
CA GLN A 69 12.14 5.27 -0.59
C GLN A 69 11.41 5.10 -1.92
N VAL A 70 10.50 6.02 -2.23
CA VAL A 70 9.74 6.09 -3.49
C VAL A 70 10.30 7.20 -4.35
N GLN A 71 10.46 6.94 -5.65
CA GLN A 71 10.97 7.90 -6.63
C GLN A 71 10.23 7.79 -7.97
N GLY A 72 10.02 8.92 -8.64
CA GLY A 72 9.52 8.98 -10.02
C GLY A 72 7.99 8.92 -10.17
N LEU A 73 7.25 9.10 -9.07
CA LEU A 73 5.78 9.17 -9.07
C LEU A 73 5.27 10.57 -8.67
N ALA A 74 6.14 11.58 -8.52
CA ALA A 74 5.71 12.90 -8.08
C ALA A 74 4.92 13.69 -9.14
N THR A 75 5.22 13.51 -10.42
CA THR A 75 4.63 14.31 -11.50
C THR A 75 3.28 13.74 -11.93
N PRO A 76 2.20 14.55 -11.97
CA PRO A 76 0.88 14.12 -12.45
C PRO A 76 0.86 14.08 -13.99
N VAL A 77 1.38 13.00 -14.56
CA VAL A 77 1.30 12.69 -16.00
C VAL A 77 0.27 11.58 -16.25
N ALA A 78 -0.01 11.29 -17.52
CA ALA A 78 -0.90 10.19 -17.90
C ALA A 78 -0.45 8.86 -17.27
N ALA A 79 -1.41 8.08 -16.77
CA ALA A 79 -1.17 6.74 -16.25
C ALA A 79 -0.91 5.74 -17.40
N PRO A 80 -0.13 4.67 -17.18
CA PRO A 80 0.54 4.33 -15.92
C PRO A 80 1.83 5.14 -15.71
N ARG A 81 1.99 5.67 -14.50
CA ARG A 81 3.24 6.34 -14.08
C ARG A 81 4.22 5.29 -13.56
N LYS A 82 5.49 5.39 -13.97
CA LYS A 82 6.53 4.43 -13.62
C LYS A 82 7.59 5.07 -12.75
N GLY A 83 7.95 4.38 -11.68
CA GLY A 83 8.92 4.84 -10.71
C GLY A 83 9.81 3.72 -10.19
N HIS A 84 10.48 4.00 -9.08
CA HIS A 84 11.27 3.02 -8.36
C HIS A 84 10.96 3.02 -6.86
N LEU A 85 10.92 1.81 -6.31
CA LEU A 85 10.91 1.56 -4.88
C LEU A 85 12.30 1.09 -4.47
N ILE A 86 12.90 1.79 -3.51
CA ILE A 86 14.20 1.43 -2.96
C ILE A 86 13.98 0.90 -1.55
N VAL A 87 14.37 -0.35 -1.33
CA VAL A 87 14.23 -1.05 -0.05
C VAL A 87 15.62 -1.41 0.47
N GLN A 88 15.89 -1.10 1.73
CA GLN A 88 17.18 -1.42 2.34
C GLN A 88 17.06 -2.69 3.19
N THR A 89 17.91 -3.68 2.92
CA THR A 89 17.95 -4.91 3.72
C THR A 89 18.40 -4.62 5.14
N ARG A 90 17.86 -5.38 6.11
CA ARG A 90 18.30 -5.33 7.52
C ARG A 90 19.65 -6.05 7.78
N SER A 91 20.27 -6.62 6.75
CA SER A 91 21.54 -7.35 6.88
C SER A 91 22.71 -6.42 7.26
N TRP A 92 23.79 -7.02 7.74
CA TRP A 92 25.01 -6.31 8.12
C TRP A 92 25.64 -5.49 6.97
N TYR A 93 25.39 -5.89 5.72
CA TYR A 93 25.88 -5.21 4.53
C TYR A 93 24.92 -4.16 3.96
N ARG A 94 23.71 -3.98 4.54
CA ARG A 94 22.69 -2.97 4.17
C ARG A 94 22.52 -2.74 2.65
N ARG A 95 22.35 -3.82 1.88
CA ARG A 95 22.13 -3.72 0.42
C ARG A 95 20.84 -2.97 0.14
N LYS A 96 20.87 -2.13 -0.89
CA LYS A 96 19.69 -1.45 -1.43
C LYS A 96 19.18 -2.25 -2.62
N HIS A 97 17.94 -2.72 -2.52
CA HIS A 97 17.21 -3.31 -3.64
C HIS A 97 16.37 -2.23 -4.29
N ARG A 98 16.34 -2.23 -5.63
CA ARG A 98 15.58 -1.27 -6.42
C ARG A 98 14.57 -2.05 -7.26
N TYR A 99 13.30 -1.82 -7.00
CA TYR A 99 12.17 -2.42 -7.72
C TYR A 99 11.51 -1.39 -8.61
N LYS A 100 10.96 -1.83 -9.74
CA LYS A 100 10.11 -0.99 -10.57
C LYS A 100 8.73 -0.92 -9.95
N ILE A 101 8.11 0.25 -9.98
CA ILE A 101 6.74 0.45 -9.51
C ILE A 101 5.88 1.12 -10.58
N SER A 102 4.58 0.88 -10.50
CA SER A 102 3.56 1.34 -11.45
C SER A 102 2.36 1.92 -10.70
N ALA A 103 1.96 3.15 -11.03
CA ALA A 103 0.71 3.72 -10.54
C ALA A 103 -0.25 3.93 -11.73
N SER A 104 -1.40 3.26 -11.69
CA SER A 104 -2.45 3.30 -12.72
C SER A 104 -3.36 4.53 -12.64
N HIS A 105 -3.05 5.48 -11.75
CA HIS A 105 -3.80 6.71 -11.53
C HIS A 105 -2.91 7.95 -11.68
N GLN A 106 -3.52 9.12 -11.84
CA GLN A 106 -2.79 10.40 -12.00
C GLN A 106 -2.43 11.08 -10.67
N TYR A 107 -3.05 10.68 -9.55
CA TYR A 107 -2.78 11.29 -8.24
C TYR A 107 -1.30 11.19 -7.85
N PRO A 108 -0.62 12.32 -7.58
CA PRO A 108 0.83 12.35 -7.41
C PRO A 108 1.26 11.68 -6.10
N ILE A 109 2.41 11.01 -6.15
CA ILE A 109 3.06 10.41 -4.97
C ILE A 109 4.45 11.05 -4.89
N PRO A 110 4.65 12.02 -3.98
CA PRO A 110 5.93 12.72 -3.88
C PRO A 110 7.09 11.75 -3.66
N ASP A 111 8.27 12.11 -4.18
CA ASP A 111 9.48 11.36 -3.89
C ASP A 111 9.85 11.53 -2.42
N GLY A 112 10.22 10.45 -1.74
CA GLY A 112 10.50 10.52 -0.31
C GLY A 112 10.54 9.17 0.39
N GLU A 113 10.67 9.23 1.72
CA GLU A 113 10.62 8.08 2.61
C GLU A 113 9.20 7.84 3.12
N TYR A 114 8.80 6.57 3.08
CA TYR A 114 7.45 6.11 3.41
C TYR A 114 7.50 4.77 4.13
N SER A 115 6.37 4.41 4.73
CA SER A 115 6.03 3.04 5.11
C SER A 115 5.18 2.39 4.02
N LEU A 116 5.31 1.09 3.85
CA LEU A 116 4.64 0.33 2.80
C LEU A 116 3.81 -0.81 3.40
N LEU A 117 2.53 -0.91 3.03
CA LEU A 117 1.71 -2.09 3.27
C LEU A 117 1.66 -2.90 1.97
N LEU A 118 1.80 -4.22 2.06
CA LEU A 118 1.78 -5.11 0.90
C LEU A 118 0.58 -6.05 0.99
N CYS A 119 -0.18 -6.11 -0.10
CA CYS A 119 -1.18 -7.15 -0.29
C CYS A 119 -0.47 -8.45 -0.65
N HIS A 120 -0.86 -9.56 -0.03
CA HIS A 120 -0.52 -10.86 -0.58
C HIS A 120 -1.31 -11.02 -1.88
N THR A 121 -0.67 -11.39 -2.98
CA THR A 121 -1.35 -11.63 -4.26
C THR A 121 -1.12 -13.04 -4.76
N ASP A 122 -2.00 -13.48 -5.66
CA ASP A 122 -1.90 -14.77 -6.32
C ASP A 122 -0.50 -14.96 -6.96
N PRO A 123 0.13 -16.14 -6.79
CA PRO A 123 1.42 -16.48 -7.39
C PRO A 123 1.51 -16.31 -8.91
N ASP A 124 0.40 -16.20 -9.64
CA ASP A 124 0.41 -15.99 -11.09
C ASP A 124 0.53 -14.51 -11.50
N THR A 125 0.29 -13.58 -10.56
CA THR A 125 0.43 -12.13 -10.81
C THR A 125 1.90 -11.68 -10.70
N LYS A 126 2.33 -10.75 -11.56
CA LYS A 126 3.68 -10.12 -11.51
C LYS A 126 3.71 -8.80 -10.74
N GLU A 127 2.53 -8.28 -10.44
CA GLU A 127 2.31 -6.98 -9.82
C GLU A 127 1.78 -7.22 -8.40
N THR A 128 2.45 -6.62 -7.42
CA THR A 128 2.04 -6.69 -6.01
C THR A 128 1.49 -5.33 -5.60
N PRO A 129 0.17 -5.20 -5.40
CA PRO A 129 -0.45 -3.96 -4.94
C PRO A 129 0.02 -3.62 -3.54
N CYS A 130 0.37 -2.35 -3.39
CA CYS A 130 0.95 -1.79 -2.20
C CYS A 130 0.28 -0.48 -1.86
N VAL A 131 0.17 -0.21 -0.55
CA VAL A 131 -0.24 1.09 -0.03
C VAL A 131 0.99 1.79 0.49
N VAL A 132 1.20 3.02 0.04
CA VAL A 132 2.25 3.88 0.54
C VAL A 132 1.67 4.90 1.49
N GLY A 133 2.33 5.13 2.62
CA GLY A 133 1.86 6.04 3.64
C GLY A 133 2.95 6.41 4.64
N LYS A 134 2.55 7.15 5.67
CA LYS A 134 3.43 7.53 6.78
C LYS A 134 2.88 6.97 8.06
N THR A 135 3.71 6.28 8.82
CA THR A 135 3.38 5.88 10.19
C THR A 135 3.70 7.03 11.14
N LEU A 136 2.69 7.45 11.91
CA LEU A 136 2.81 8.48 12.94
C LEU A 136 3.48 7.93 14.21
N PRO A 137 3.93 8.79 15.15
CA PRO A 137 4.53 8.34 16.41
C PRO A 137 3.64 7.45 17.27
N ASP A 138 2.31 7.57 17.12
CA ASP A 138 1.31 6.72 17.79
C ASP A 138 1.07 5.38 17.07
N GLN A 139 1.90 5.05 16.08
CA GLN A 139 1.83 3.86 15.23
C GLN A 139 0.64 3.81 14.26
N THR A 140 -0.10 4.91 14.12
CA THR A 140 -1.18 5.02 13.11
C THR A 140 -0.58 5.21 11.73
N PHE A 141 -0.98 4.37 10.77
CA PHE A 141 -0.60 4.48 9.37
C PHE A 141 -1.55 5.41 8.62
N ILE A 142 -1.02 6.49 8.07
CA ILE A 142 -1.74 7.44 7.24
C ILE A 142 -1.41 7.18 5.78
N LYS A 143 -2.38 6.67 5.04
CA LYS A 143 -2.28 6.42 3.60
C LYS A 143 -1.97 7.71 2.84
N THR A 144 -1.02 7.63 1.93
CA THR A 144 -0.73 8.67 0.93
C THR A 144 -1.32 8.31 -0.41
N SER A 145 -1.10 7.07 -0.87
CA SER A 145 -1.64 6.56 -2.14
C SER A 145 -1.39 5.04 -2.30
N VAL A 146 -1.61 4.50 -3.49
CA VAL A 146 -1.38 3.09 -3.84
C VAL A 146 -0.52 2.97 -5.10
N PHE A 147 0.15 1.83 -5.29
CA PHE A 147 0.83 1.47 -6.54
C PHE A 147 1.12 -0.03 -6.55
N GLU A 148 1.55 -0.55 -7.68
CA GLU A 148 2.03 -1.92 -7.83
C GLU A 148 3.56 -1.98 -7.84
N VAL A 149 4.12 -2.97 -7.16
CA VAL A 149 5.53 -3.34 -7.27
C VAL A 149 5.66 -4.48 -8.27
N ILE A 150 6.53 -4.30 -9.27
CA ILE A 150 6.74 -5.28 -10.35
C ILE A 150 7.84 -6.25 -9.93
N ASP A 151 7.60 -7.55 -10.15
CA ASP A 151 8.52 -8.65 -9.86
C ASP A 151 8.98 -8.65 -8.38
N TRP A 152 8.06 -8.33 -7.47
CA TRP A 152 8.33 -8.45 -6.04
C TRP A 152 8.64 -9.91 -5.68
N PRO A 153 9.61 -10.21 -4.79
CA PRO A 153 9.91 -11.59 -4.40
C PRO A 153 8.64 -12.28 -3.88
N ARG A 154 8.52 -13.60 -4.06
CA ARG A 154 7.35 -14.35 -3.57
C ARG A 154 7.57 -15.04 -2.21
N ASP A 155 8.84 -15.18 -1.82
CA ASP A 155 9.23 -15.89 -0.60
C ASP A 155 9.23 -14.92 0.60
N GLU A 156 8.48 -15.27 1.65
CA GLU A 156 8.48 -14.54 2.93
C GLU A 156 9.88 -14.33 3.50
N LYS A 157 10.81 -15.25 3.27
CA LYS A 157 12.21 -15.12 3.72
C LYS A 157 12.88 -13.92 3.09
N ASN A 158 12.61 -13.65 1.80
CA ASN A 158 13.10 -12.46 1.12
C ASN A 158 12.39 -11.21 1.63
N TRP A 159 11.11 -11.29 1.97
CA TRP A 159 10.39 -10.16 2.55
C TRP A 159 10.99 -9.78 3.90
N LYS A 160 11.20 -10.76 4.78
CA LYS A 160 11.83 -10.58 6.09
C LYS A 160 13.24 -10.03 5.97
N SER A 161 14.04 -10.48 4.99
CA SER A 161 15.41 -9.96 4.78
C SER A 161 15.43 -8.50 4.34
N MET A 162 14.40 -8.05 3.62
CA MET A 162 14.13 -6.66 3.26
C MET A 162 13.47 -5.85 4.39
N GLY A 163 13.22 -6.47 5.54
CA GLY A 163 12.67 -5.81 6.71
C GLY A 163 11.14 -5.77 6.77
N ALA A 164 10.45 -6.50 5.90
CA ALA A 164 9.02 -6.70 6.00
C ALA A 164 8.67 -7.54 7.22
N LYS A 165 7.58 -7.16 7.89
CA LYS A 165 7.05 -7.84 9.07
C LYS A 165 5.55 -8.03 8.89
N LYS A 166 5.02 -9.15 9.36
CA LYS A 166 3.57 -9.31 9.52
C LYS A 166 3.16 -8.59 10.81
N LEU A 167 2.39 -7.51 10.69
CA LEU A 167 2.01 -6.66 11.81
C LEU A 167 0.53 -6.32 11.71
N ARG A 168 -0.08 -6.11 12.87
CA ARG A 168 -1.39 -5.50 12.99
C ARG A 168 -1.24 -3.98 13.01
N THR A 169 -1.49 -3.34 11.89
CA THR A 169 -1.24 -1.90 11.67
C THR A 169 -2.53 -1.12 11.82
N ILE A 170 -2.59 -0.13 12.73
CA ILE A 170 -3.79 0.71 12.87
C ILE A 170 -3.85 1.70 11.71
N LEU A 171 -4.94 1.69 10.95
CA LEU A 171 -5.16 2.63 9.85
C LEU A 171 -5.83 3.90 10.35
N GLY A 172 -5.35 5.06 9.89
CA GLY A 172 -5.94 6.37 10.11
C GLY A 172 -6.43 7.06 8.84
#